data_AF-A0A8H4KIP8-F1
#
_entry.id   AF-A0A8H4KIP8-F1
#
_cell.length_a   1.000
_cell.length_b   1.000
_cell.length_c   1.000
_cell.angle_alpha   90.00
_cell.angle_beta   90.00
_cell.angle_gamma   90.00
#
_symmetry.space_group_name_H-M   'P 1'
#
loop_
_entity.id
_entity.type
_entity.pdbx_description
1 polymer ?
#
loop_
_entity_poly.entity_id
_entity_poly.type
_entity_poly.pdbx_seq_one_letter_code
_entity_poly.pdbx_strand_id
1 'polypeptide(L)'
;MNCSSTIRDALMSMSLVGNTTSGSALLHAILAYSSLHGYGLSEQAIRLKIQALHYLSTSVQESQISTASAPQLVATSMLLGSFETLRPSESSGEWLSHVSGAMDVIQATQLDAQPYNCDTYHLLDWTNYHYTLCRFSQQYWHHKSPGYNVSLSLTRYKPNMPSVNPSYAILNLLSEVSDTLVDPRDPKGRSPEYVSSLKRLEARLVDIEATPIPDDSGPVSAFAIELYRVATRIYMTRVSDSPWDAPSILDDVIDALFNGPVKTCTCEHFFPLLILACEARRDDQRLAILNLIDRTQRDARIRSIKGVTDAIHAIWVHQDLHADSDVLVNYLDLLSVGISASSTIPSFA
;
A
#
# COMPACT_ATOMS: atom_id res chain seq x y z
N MET A 1 19.28 15.25 5.27
CA MET A 1 20.23 14.17 4.91
C MET A 1 20.03 13.92 3.43
N ASN A 2 21.04 14.19 2.58
CA ASN A 2 20.95 13.83 1.16
C ASN A 2 21.28 12.34 1.03
N CYS A 3 20.22 11.53 0.99
CA CYS A 3 20.27 10.10 0.79
C CYS A 3 20.21 9.82 -0.72
N SER A 4 21.33 9.41 -1.33
CA SER A 4 21.38 9.05 -2.76
C SER A 4 21.30 7.55 -3.02
N SER A 5 21.18 6.71 -1.99
CA SER A 5 21.07 5.25 -2.14
C SER A 5 19.63 4.83 -2.42
N THR A 6 19.46 3.76 -3.18
CA THR A 6 18.14 3.15 -3.39
C THR A 6 17.88 2.06 -2.34
N ILE A 7 16.63 1.63 -2.19
CA ILE A 7 16.30 0.47 -1.33
C ILE A 7 17.11 -0.78 -1.72
N ARG A 8 17.39 -0.97 -3.01
CA ARG A 8 18.25 -2.07 -3.48
C ARG A 8 19.65 -1.98 -2.87
N ASP A 9 20.25 -0.79 -2.88
CA ASP A 9 21.61 -0.59 -2.36
C ASP A 9 21.64 -0.79 -0.84
N ALA A 10 20.59 -0.33 -0.14
CA ALA A 10 20.40 -0.58 1.28
C ALA A 10 20.29 -2.08 1.61
N LEU A 11 19.49 -2.84 0.87
CA LEU A 11 19.34 -4.29 1.06
C LEU A 11 20.66 -5.03 0.82
N MET A 12 21.40 -4.67 -0.24
CA MET A 12 22.70 -5.25 -0.53
C MET A 12 23.70 -4.95 0.58
N SER A 13 23.78 -3.68 1.01
CA SER A 13 24.60 -3.23 2.14
C SER A 13 24.31 -4.07 3.39
N MET A 14 23.05 -4.16 3.81
CA MET A 14 22.62 -4.92 4.99
C MET A 14 22.92 -6.43 4.89
N SER A 15 22.79 -7.02 3.71
CA SER A 15 23.05 -8.47 3.50
C SER A 15 24.52 -8.86 3.66
N LEU A 16 25.43 -7.91 3.46
CA LEU A 16 26.87 -8.14 3.52
C LEU A 16 27.45 -7.83 4.92
N VAL A 17 26.63 -7.33 5.85
CA VAL A 17 27.03 -7.03 7.23
C VAL A 17 27.13 -8.34 8.03
N GLY A 18 28.31 -8.96 7.98
CA GLY A 18 28.73 -10.06 8.84
C GLY A 18 28.07 -11.42 8.57
N ASN A 19 28.67 -12.48 9.08
CA ASN A 19 28.15 -13.85 8.99
C ASN A 19 27.16 -14.15 10.14
N THR A 20 26.06 -13.41 10.21
CA THR A 20 25.00 -13.63 11.21
C THR A 20 23.86 -14.48 10.65
N THR A 21 23.05 -15.06 11.53
CA THR A 21 21.80 -15.76 11.18
C THR A 21 20.81 -14.81 10.49
N SER A 22 20.68 -13.58 10.97
CA SER A 22 19.85 -12.53 10.34
C SER A 22 20.34 -12.09 8.96
N GLY A 23 21.66 -11.96 8.76
CA GLY A 23 22.27 -11.66 7.46
C GLY A 23 22.06 -12.81 6.46
N SER A 24 22.18 -14.05 6.94
CA SER A 24 21.87 -15.26 6.15
C SER A 24 20.40 -15.30 5.73
N ALA A 25 19.47 -14.94 6.63
CA ALA A 25 18.05 -14.84 6.31
C ALA A 25 17.80 -13.84 5.17
N LEU A 26 18.40 -12.65 5.27
CA LEU A 26 18.28 -11.60 4.27
C LEU A 26 18.85 -12.01 2.92
N LEU A 27 20.05 -12.60 2.90
CA LEU A 27 20.68 -13.06 1.66
C LEU A 27 19.80 -14.10 0.95
N HIS A 28 19.26 -15.08 1.67
CA HIS A 28 18.38 -16.10 1.08
C HIS A 28 17.06 -15.50 0.59
N ALA A 29 16.51 -14.50 1.28
CA ALA A 29 15.32 -13.78 0.82
C ALA A 29 15.59 -12.98 -0.47
N ILE A 30 16.74 -12.30 -0.58
CA ILE A 30 17.16 -11.61 -1.82
C ILE A 30 17.29 -12.60 -2.97
N LEU A 31 17.93 -13.76 -2.73
CA LEU A 31 18.09 -14.80 -3.74
C LEU A 31 16.74 -15.42 -4.15
N ALA A 32 15.84 -15.66 -3.19
CA ALA A 32 14.50 -16.18 -3.45
C ALA A 32 13.70 -15.21 -4.33
N TYR A 33 13.65 -13.93 -3.94
CA TYR A 33 12.99 -12.86 -4.68
C TYR A 33 13.58 -12.69 -6.09
N SER A 34 14.91 -12.66 -6.20
CA SER A 34 15.60 -12.53 -7.50
C SER A 34 15.34 -13.71 -8.42
N SER A 35 15.32 -14.94 -7.86
CA SER A 35 15.01 -16.15 -8.61
C SER A 35 13.57 -16.13 -9.13
N LEU A 36 12.60 -15.77 -8.27
CA LEU A 36 11.19 -15.61 -8.66
C LEU A 36 11.03 -14.55 -9.75
N HIS A 37 11.67 -13.40 -9.59
CA HIS A 37 11.56 -12.28 -10.51
C HIS A 37 12.24 -12.55 -11.85
N GLY A 38 13.37 -13.26 -11.87
CA GLY A 38 14.12 -13.57 -13.09
C GLY A 38 13.60 -14.77 -13.86
N TYR A 39 13.18 -15.83 -13.17
CA TYR A 39 12.84 -17.13 -13.77
C TYR A 39 11.40 -17.59 -13.50
N GLY A 40 10.60 -16.79 -12.79
CA GLY A 40 9.27 -17.19 -12.34
C GLY A 40 9.31 -18.17 -11.17
N LEU A 41 8.12 -18.70 -10.82
CA LEU A 41 7.98 -19.64 -9.71
C LEU A 41 8.68 -20.96 -10.06
N SER A 42 9.76 -21.25 -9.34
CA SER A 42 10.59 -22.45 -9.54
C SER A 42 10.87 -23.14 -8.20
N GLU A 43 11.22 -24.42 -8.25
CA GLU A 43 11.64 -25.20 -7.07
C GLU A 43 12.79 -24.49 -6.34
N GLN A 44 13.72 -23.90 -7.09
CA GLN A 44 14.84 -23.14 -6.52
C GLN A 44 14.37 -21.91 -5.74
N ALA A 45 13.44 -21.12 -6.29
CA ALA A 45 12.90 -19.94 -5.62
C ALA A 45 12.20 -20.32 -4.31
N ILE A 46 11.40 -21.40 -4.33
CA ILE A 46 10.70 -21.92 -3.16
C ILE A 46 11.69 -22.43 -2.11
N ARG A 47 12.72 -23.19 -2.51
CA ARG A 47 13.76 -23.69 -1.60
C ARG A 47 14.49 -22.54 -0.89
N LEU A 48 14.82 -21.48 -1.61
CA LEU A 48 15.44 -20.28 -1.04
C LEU A 48 14.50 -19.55 -0.07
N LYS A 49 13.19 -19.44 -0.41
CA LYS A 49 12.17 -18.90 0.51
C LYS A 49 12.13 -19.70 1.82
N ILE A 50 12.12 -21.03 1.74
CA ILE A 50 12.11 -21.92 2.92
C ILE A 50 13.36 -21.72 3.77
N GLN A 51 14.54 -21.62 3.16
CA GLN A 51 15.79 -21.36 3.88
C GLN A 51 15.77 -19.99 4.57
N ALA A 52 15.29 -18.95 3.90
CA ALA A 52 15.13 -17.62 4.48
C ALA A 52 14.20 -17.66 5.70
N LEU A 53 13.07 -18.35 5.62
CA LEU A 53 12.14 -18.54 6.73
C LEU A 53 12.78 -19.28 7.91
N HIS A 54 13.56 -20.32 7.64
CA HIS A 54 14.27 -21.06 8.69
C HIS A 54 15.26 -20.16 9.43
N TYR A 55 16.12 -19.43 8.70
CA TYR A 55 17.07 -18.50 9.31
C TYR A 55 16.37 -17.34 10.04
N LEU A 56 15.29 -16.81 9.48
CA LEU A 56 14.46 -15.78 10.12
C LEU A 56 13.91 -16.28 11.45
N SER A 57 13.33 -17.49 11.47
CA SER A 57 12.80 -18.12 12.67
C SER A 57 13.88 -18.37 13.72
N THR A 58 15.04 -18.89 13.33
CA THR A 58 16.18 -19.07 14.25
C THR A 58 16.63 -17.74 14.85
N SER A 59 16.77 -16.70 14.04
CA SER A 59 17.23 -15.38 14.51
C SER A 59 16.24 -14.70 15.46
N VAL A 60 14.93 -14.95 15.33
CA VAL A 60 13.91 -14.42 16.24
C VAL A 60 13.87 -15.21 17.57
N GLN A 61 14.24 -16.49 17.55
CA GLN A 61 14.29 -17.35 18.74
C GLN A 61 15.55 -17.16 19.59
N GLU A 62 16.63 -16.60 19.03
CA GLU A 62 17.80 -16.20 19.79
C GLU A 62 17.41 -15.09 20.79
N SER A 63 17.71 -15.31 22.07
CA SER A 63 17.04 -14.80 23.28
C SER A 63 16.63 -13.33 23.37
N GLN A 64 17.15 -12.43 22.52
CA GLN A 64 16.64 -11.07 22.30
C GLN A 64 16.97 -10.61 20.88
N ILE A 65 15.98 -10.06 20.16
CA ILE A 65 16.20 -9.41 18.87
C ILE A 65 17.08 -8.19 19.11
N SER A 66 18.33 -8.26 18.68
CA SER A 66 19.26 -7.14 18.82
C SER A 66 18.91 -6.00 17.88
N THR A 67 19.19 -4.76 18.28
CA THR A 67 19.02 -3.57 17.43
C THR A 67 19.87 -3.63 16.16
N ALA A 68 21.02 -4.33 16.22
CA ALA A 68 21.91 -4.53 15.07
C ALA A 68 21.33 -5.50 14.02
N SER A 69 20.62 -6.55 14.46
CA SER A 69 19.96 -7.52 13.57
C SER A 69 18.61 -7.05 13.05
N ALA A 70 17.96 -6.10 13.72
CA ALA A 70 16.61 -5.66 13.41
C ALA A 70 16.40 -5.20 11.96
N PRO A 71 17.27 -4.36 11.35
CA PRO A 71 17.12 -3.99 9.94
C PRO A 71 17.13 -5.20 8.99
N GLN A 72 18.00 -6.18 9.24
CA GLN A 72 18.08 -7.39 8.41
C GLN A 72 16.80 -8.23 8.53
N LEU A 73 16.22 -8.34 9.73
CA LEU A 73 14.97 -9.07 9.95
C LEU A 73 13.77 -8.38 9.29
N VAL A 74 13.68 -7.05 9.42
CA VAL A 74 12.65 -6.23 8.74
C VAL A 74 12.76 -6.38 7.23
N ALA A 75 13.98 -6.23 6.68
CA ALA A 75 14.25 -6.41 5.25
C ALA A 75 13.90 -7.81 4.75
N THR A 76 14.25 -8.85 5.53
CA THR A 76 13.91 -10.25 5.21
C THR A 76 12.40 -10.43 5.13
N SER A 77 11.66 -9.97 6.15
CA SER A 77 10.20 -10.04 6.17
C SER A 77 9.58 -9.31 4.99
N MET A 78 10.03 -8.09 4.68
CA MET A 78 9.53 -7.30 3.54
C MET A 78 9.77 -7.97 2.19
N LEU A 79 10.94 -8.59 1.98
CA LEU A 79 11.24 -9.35 0.76
C LEU A 79 10.38 -10.61 0.63
N LEU A 80 10.14 -11.32 1.73
CA LEU A 80 9.24 -12.48 1.75
C LEU A 80 7.79 -12.07 1.47
N GLY A 81 7.34 -10.93 2.02
CA GLY A 81 6.03 -10.36 1.69
C GLY A 81 5.93 -9.99 0.20
N SER A 82 6.97 -9.41 -0.36
CA SER A 82 7.03 -9.06 -1.79
C SER A 82 7.09 -10.29 -2.70
N PHE A 83 7.73 -11.37 -2.26
CA PHE A 83 7.72 -12.66 -2.95
C PHE A 83 6.27 -13.16 -3.10
N GLU A 84 5.48 -13.06 -2.03
CA GLU A 84 4.07 -13.49 -2.05
C GLU A 84 3.18 -12.58 -2.91
N THR A 85 3.44 -11.27 -3.00
CA THR A 85 2.63 -10.37 -3.84
C THR A 85 2.97 -10.46 -5.33
N LEU A 86 4.21 -10.83 -5.68
CA LEU A 86 4.61 -11.04 -7.07
C LEU A 86 3.79 -12.14 -7.75
N ARG A 87 3.54 -13.23 -7.03
CA ARG A 87 2.62 -14.30 -7.45
C ARG A 87 1.81 -14.78 -6.27
N PRO A 88 0.66 -14.15 -5.99
CA PRO A 88 -0.19 -14.58 -4.90
C PRO A 88 -0.60 -16.02 -5.18
N SER A 89 -0.27 -16.92 -4.25
CA SER A 89 -0.99 -18.17 -4.17
C SER A 89 -2.45 -17.80 -3.90
N GLU A 90 -3.39 -18.41 -4.63
CA GLU A 90 -4.82 -18.05 -4.55
C GLU A 90 -5.44 -18.31 -3.16
N SER A 91 -4.65 -18.78 -2.18
CA SER A 91 -5.13 -19.30 -0.90
C SER A 91 -4.50 -18.71 0.36
N SER A 92 -3.32 -18.08 0.34
CA SER A 92 -2.56 -17.93 1.60
C SER A 92 -2.62 -16.55 2.27
N GLY A 93 -2.75 -15.45 1.52
CA GLY A 93 -2.69 -14.09 2.09
C GLY A 93 -1.43 -13.82 2.95
N GLU A 94 -0.38 -14.65 2.80
CA GLU A 94 0.80 -14.71 3.69
C GLU A 94 1.60 -13.40 3.72
N TRP A 95 1.51 -12.63 2.64
CA TRP A 95 2.16 -11.33 2.52
C TRP A 95 1.82 -10.38 3.67
N LEU A 96 0.59 -10.44 4.20
CA LEU A 96 0.17 -9.63 5.34
C LEU A 96 0.94 -9.97 6.62
N SER A 97 1.14 -11.27 6.88
CA SER A 97 1.86 -11.76 8.06
C SER A 97 3.31 -11.28 8.04
N HIS A 98 3.91 -11.21 6.85
CA HIS A 98 5.25 -10.67 6.67
C HIS A 98 5.33 -9.17 6.98
N VAL A 99 4.39 -8.37 6.48
CA VAL A 99 4.33 -6.94 6.79
C VAL A 99 4.09 -6.71 8.29
N SER A 100 3.19 -7.47 8.91
CA SER A 100 2.98 -7.40 10.37
C SER A 100 4.22 -7.76 11.15
N GLY A 101 4.89 -8.87 10.80
CA GLY A 101 6.10 -9.29 11.48
C GLY A 101 7.23 -8.28 11.37
N ALA A 102 7.35 -7.58 10.23
CA ALA A 102 8.27 -6.47 10.07
C ALA A 102 7.94 -5.32 11.06
N MET A 103 6.66 -4.97 11.21
CA MET A 103 6.22 -3.96 12.16
C MET A 103 6.46 -4.34 13.61
N ASP A 104 6.22 -5.60 13.97
CA ASP A 104 6.46 -6.11 15.32
C ASP A 104 7.95 -5.99 15.69
N VAL A 105 8.86 -6.27 14.76
CA VAL A 105 10.30 -6.08 14.95
C VAL A 105 10.65 -4.61 15.11
N ILE A 106 10.09 -3.72 14.27
CA ILE A 106 10.31 -2.26 14.36
C ILE A 106 9.90 -1.76 15.75
N GLN A 107 8.71 -2.14 16.23
CA GLN A 107 8.18 -1.70 17.52
C GLN A 107 8.97 -2.29 18.69
N ALA A 108 9.28 -3.58 18.66
CA ALA A 108 10.02 -4.26 19.74
C ALA A 108 11.44 -3.70 19.93
N THR A 109 12.06 -3.22 18.84
CA THR A 109 13.44 -2.72 18.85
C THR A 109 13.53 -1.19 18.85
N GLN A 110 12.37 -0.50 18.77
CA GLN A 110 12.27 0.95 18.57
C GLN A 110 13.10 1.40 17.37
N LEU A 111 12.99 0.65 16.26
CA LEU A 111 13.80 0.88 15.06
C LEU A 111 13.51 2.23 14.39
N ASP A 112 12.48 2.94 14.80
CA ASP A 112 12.10 4.25 14.26
C ASP A 112 12.58 5.42 15.12
N ALA A 113 12.96 5.15 16.38
CA ALA A 113 13.34 6.18 17.35
C ALA A 113 14.86 6.47 17.39
N GLN A 114 15.71 5.60 16.82
CA GLN A 114 17.16 5.82 16.85
C GLN A 114 17.65 6.70 15.68
N PRO A 115 18.78 7.40 15.82
CA PRO A 115 19.39 8.15 14.73
C PRO A 115 20.07 7.18 13.75
N TYR A 116 19.45 6.91 12.60
CA TYR A 116 19.94 5.91 11.65
C TYR A 116 20.75 6.46 10.47
N ASN A 117 21.45 5.52 9.83
CA ASN A 117 21.99 5.66 8.49
C ASN A 117 20.88 5.72 7.43
N CYS A 118 21.27 6.10 6.22
CA CYS A 118 20.38 6.21 5.07
C CYS A 118 19.64 4.90 4.73
N ASP A 119 20.32 3.76 4.89
CA ASP A 119 19.81 2.44 4.51
C ASP A 119 18.57 2.05 5.33
N THR A 120 18.60 2.27 6.66
CA THR A 120 17.43 2.00 7.52
C THR A 120 16.28 2.95 7.21
N TYR A 121 16.55 4.20 6.82
CA TYR A 121 15.49 5.14 6.42
C TYR A 121 14.69 4.62 5.22
N HIS A 122 15.37 4.18 4.17
CA HIS A 122 14.69 3.60 2.99
C HIS A 122 13.90 2.34 3.33
N LEU A 123 14.43 1.50 4.24
CA LEU A 123 13.73 0.31 4.69
C LEU A 123 12.45 0.64 5.46
N LEU A 124 12.50 1.63 6.35
CA LEU A 124 11.32 2.08 7.11
C LEU A 124 10.28 2.72 6.18
N ASP A 125 10.71 3.51 5.19
CA ASP A 125 9.81 4.12 4.20
C ASP A 125 9.11 3.04 3.37
N TRP A 126 9.86 2.05 2.87
CA TRP A 126 9.31 0.90 2.16
C TRP A 126 8.32 0.11 3.03
N THR A 127 8.67 -0.14 4.30
CA THR A 127 7.78 -0.85 5.23
C THR A 127 6.50 -0.05 5.50
N ASN A 128 6.61 1.26 5.73
CA ASN A 128 5.46 2.13 5.98
C ASN A 128 4.50 2.21 4.78
N TYR A 129 5.06 2.23 3.56
CA TYR A 129 4.28 2.15 2.33
C TYR A 129 3.40 0.90 2.28
N HIS A 130 4.02 -0.28 2.43
CA HIS A 130 3.26 -1.54 2.42
C HIS A 130 2.28 -1.62 3.58
N TYR A 131 2.70 -1.21 4.78
CA TYR A 131 1.86 -1.22 5.97
C TYR A 131 0.60 -0.37 5.79
N THR A 132 0.74 0.88 5.31
CA THR A 132 -0.39 1.78 5.06
C THR A 132 -1.41 1.17 4.12
N LEU A 133 -0.93 0.56 3.04
CA LEU A 133 -1.77 -0.01 2.00
C LEU A 133 -2.35 -1.38 2.38
N CYS A 134 -1.67 -2.14 3.26
CA CYS A 134 -2.26 -3.30 3.95
C CYS A 134 -3.51 -2.88 4.72
N ARG A 135 -3.39 -1.83 5.55
CA ARG A 135 -4.48 -1.34 6.39
C ARG A 135 -5.67 -0.88 5.55
N PHE A 136 -5.39 -0.14 4.47
CA PHE A 136 -6.42 0.24 3.50
C PHE A 136 -7.16 -1.00 2.97
N SER A 137 -6.43 -2.02 2.52
CA SER A 137 -7.04 -3.27 2.01
C SER A 137 -7.91 -3.95 3.08
N GLN A 138 -7.41 -4.02 4.32
CA GLN A 138 -8.08 -4.70 5.43
C GLN A 138 -9.35 -3.99 5.88
N GLN A 139 -9.37 -2.66 5.82
CA GLN A 139 -10.53 -1.86 6.21
C GLN A 139 -11.78 -2.23 5.39
N TYR A 140 -11.60 -2.61 4.13
CA TYR A 140 -12.69 -2.86 3.18
C TYR A 140 -12.90 -4.34 2.84
N TRP A 141 -12.08 -5.24 3.39
CA TRP A 141 -12.19 -6.67 3.12
C TRP A 141 -13.01 -7.38 4.20
N HIS A 142 -14.24 -7.79 3.87
CA HIS A 142 -15.23 -8.31 4.82
C HIS A 142 -15.28 -9.84 4.93
N HIS A 143 -14.39 -10.56 4.27
CA HIS A 143 -14.36 -12.02 4.36
C HIS A 143 -13.84 -12.47 5.72
N LYS A 144 -14.73 -13.04 6.54
CA LYS A 144 -14.31 -13.84 7.71
C LYS A 144 -13.81 -15.19 7.20
N SER A 145 -12.54 -15.28 6.82
CA SER A 145 -11.96 -16.58 6.46
C SER A 145 -11.97 -17.50 7.70
N PRO A 146 -12.71 -18.63 7.68
CA PRO A 146 -12.71 -19.56 8.80
C PRO A 146 -11.37 -20.28 8.84
N GLY A 147 -10.48 -19.85 9.72
CA GLY A 147 -9.15 -20.44 9.93
C GLY A 147 -8.00 -19.43 9.95
N TYR A 148 -8.19 -18.25 9.36
CA TYR A 148 -7.24 -17.14 9.42
C TYR A 148 -7.76 -16.07 10.39
N ASN A 149 -7.70 -16.39 11.69
CA ASN A 149 -7.84 -15.41 12.77
C ASN A 149 -6.55 -14.60 12.92
N VAL A 150 -5.96 -14.13 11.81
CA VAL A 150 -5.05 -13.00 11.91
C VAL A 150 -5.94 -11.77 11.84
N SER A 151 -6.65 -11.52 12.94
CA SER A 151 -6.96 -10.16 13.33
C SER A 151 -5.60 -9.50 13.54
N LEU A 152 -4.98 -9.09 12.44
CA LEU A 152 -3.81 -8.26 12.44
C LEU A 152 -4.28 -6.94 13.02
N SER A 153 -4.30 -6.88 14.36
CA SER A 153 -4.37 -5.63 15.10
C SER A 153 -3.03 -4.95 14.85
N LEU A 154 -2.85 -4.48 13.62
CA LEU A 154 -1.75 -3.66 13.18
C LEU A 154 -1.79 -2.41 14.07
N THR A 155 -0.97 -2.44 15.11
CA THR A 155 -0.85 -1.37 16.09
C THR A 155 -0.43 -0.11 15.37
N ARG A 156 -1.14 0.99 15.65
CA ARG A 156 -0.89 2.29 15.02
C ARG A 156 0.61 2.61 15.03
N TYR A 157 1.22 2.51 13.86
CA TYR A 157 2.56 3.01 13.64
C TYR A 157 2.44 4.47 13.21
N LYS A 158 2.89 5.36 14.10
CA LYS A 158 3.12 6.77 13.79
C LYS A 158 4.61 6.98 13.83
N PRO A 159 5.29 6.84 12.68
CA PRO A 159 6.72 7.03 12.68
C PRO A 159 7.07 8.46 13.09
N ASN A 160 7.99 8.60 14.04
CA ASN A 160 8.41 9.89 14.62
C ASN A 160 9.33 10.71 13.69
N MET A 161 9.50 10.31 12.43
CA MET A 161 10.40 11.00 11.50
C MET A 161 9.76 12.25 10.89
N PRO A 162 10.50 13.36 10.79
CA PRO A 162 10.04 14.52 10.02
C PRO A 162 9.78 14.10 8.58
N SER A 163 8.59 14.42 8.05
CA SER A 163 8.19 14.05 6.69
C SER A 163 8.95 14.90 5.67
N VAL A 164 10.20 14.53 5.38
CA VAL A 164 11.00 15.16 4.31
C VAL A 164 10.60 14.63 2.92
N ASN A 165 9.92 13.47 2.87
CA ASN A 165 9.43 12.84 1.65
C ASN A 165 7.93 13.14 1.42
N PRO A 166 7.54 13.78 0.30
CA PRO A 166 6.14 14.04 -0.04
C PRO A 166 5.26 12.78 -0.08
N SER A 167 5.79 11.67 -0.59
CA SER A 167 5.06 10.38 -0.65
C SER A 167 4.69 9.89 0.75
N TYR A 168 5.61 10.05 1.70
CA TYR A 168 5.40 9.64 3.08
C TYR A 168 4.37 10.50 3.80
N ALA A 169 4.35 11.81 3.55
CA ALA A 169 3.31 12.69 4.08
C ALA A 169 1.91 12.28 3.59
N ILE A 170 1.79 11.90 2.31
CA ILE A 170 0.54 11.43 1.71
C ILE A 170 0.11 10.08 2.32
N LEU A 171 1.02 9.13 2.49
CA LEU A 171 0.72 7.82 3.09
C LEU A 171 0.30 7.94 4.55
N ASN A 172 0.96 8.81 5.34
CA ASN A 172 0.54 9.08 6.71
C ASN A 172 -0.85 9.72 6.76
N LEU A 173 -1.14 10.66 5.85
CA LEU A 173 -2.48 11.23 5.73
C LEU A 173 -3.51 10.14 5.40
N LEU A 174 -3.22 9.25 4.45
CA LEU A 174 -4.10 8.13 4.08
C LEU A 174 -4.36 7.18 5.26
N SER A 175 -3.33 6.86 6.04
CA SER A 175 -3.43 6.04 7.25
C SER A 175 -4.31 6.72 8.32
N GLU A 176 -4.18 8.04 8.50
CA GLU A 176 -4.98 8.80 9.45
C GLU A 176 -6.43 9.00 9.00
N VAL A 177 -6.68 9.16 7.71
CA VAL A 177 -8.04 9.15 7.14
C VAL A 177 -8.69 7.82 7.47
N SER A 178 -8.01 6.71 7.17
CA SER A 178 -8.49 5.35 7.46
C SER A 178 -8.85 5.14 8.95
N ASP A 179 -8.07 5.72 9.88
CA ASP A 179 -8.35 5.71 11.33
C ASP A 179 -9.54 6.58 11.75
N THR A 180 -9.77 7.68 11.04
CA THR A 180 -10.74 8.71 11.41
C THR A 180 -12.13 8.36 10.88
N LEU A 181 -12.20 7.61 9.78
CA LEU A 181 -13.45 7.33 9.10
C LEU A 181 -14.42 6.55 10.00
N VAL A 182 -15.64 7.06 10.02
CA VAL A 182 -16.78 6.49 10.73
C VAL A 182 -17.80 6.11 9.66
N ASP A 183 -18.48 4.99 9.85
CA ASP A 183 -19.60 4.62 8.98
C ASP A 183 -20.61 5.79 8.93
N PRO A 184 -21.01 6.28 7.74
CA PRO A 184 -21.99 7.36 7.60
C PRO A 184 -23.32 7.10 8.33
N ARG A 185 -23.63 5.83 8.64
CA ARG A 185 -24.82 5.40 9.38
C ARG A 185 -24.63 5.48 10.90
N ASP A 186 -23.40 5.61 11.40
CA ASP A 186 -23.09 5.76 12.82
C ASP A 186 -23.35 7.22 13.28
N PRO A 187 -24.14 7.43 14.36
CA PRO A 187 -24.36 8.75 14.94
C PRO A 187 -23.09 9.55 15.26
N LYS A 188 -21.95 8.89 15.51
CA LYS A 188 -20.66 9.52 15.75
C LYS A 188 -20.15 10.33 14.56
N GLY A 189 -20.59 10.01 13.34
CA GLY A 189 -20.28 10.77 12.13
C GLY A 189 -20.85 12.20 12.14
N ARG A 190 -21.71 12.55 13.11
CA ARG A 190 -22.24 13.90 13.32
C ARG A 190 -21.63 14.63 14.51
N SER A 191 -20.67 14.01 15.19
CA SER A 191 -20.01 14.61 16.36
C SER A 191 -19.14 15.80 15.94
N PRO A 192 -19.08 16.87 16.75
CA PRO A 192 -18.20 18.00 16.45
C PRO A 192 -16.73 17.60 16.46
N GLU A 193 -16.35 16.57 17.22
CA GLU A 193 -14.99 16.01 17.24
C GLU A 193 -14.63 15.35 15.90
N TYR A 194 -15.56 14.61 15.30
CA TYR A 194 -15.38 14.00 13.98
C TYR A 194 -15.24 15.07 12.90
N VAL A 195 -16.15 16.04 12.86
CA VAL A 195 -16.10 17.16 11.89
C VAL A 195 -14.80 17.95 12.03
N SER A 196 -14.35 18.21 13.26
CA SER A 196 -13.07 18.90 13.51
C SER A 196 -11.87 18.07 13.05
N SER A 197 -11.94 16.75 13.19
CA SER A 197 -10.90 15.83 12.73
C SER A 197 -10.79 15.81 11.21
N LEU A 198 -11.93 15.75 10.50
CA LEU A 198 -11.97 15.84 9.04
C LEU A 198 -11.37 17.17 8.54
N LYS A 199 -11.79 18.30 9.11
CA LYS A 199 -11.24 19.63 8.75
C LYS A 199 -9.72 19.72 8.95
N ARG A 200 -9.19 19.08 9.99
CA ARG A 200 -7.73 19.02 10.22
C ARG A 200 -7.02 18.17 9.16
N LEU A 201 -7.63 17.08 8.72
CA LEU A 201 -7.09 16.26 7.63
C LEU A 201 -7.14 17.03 6.30
N GLU A 202 -8.20 17.81 6.05
CA GLU A 202 -8.35 18.61 4.83
C GLU A 202 -7.28 19.71 4.76
N ALA A 203 -7.07 20.43 5.87
CA ALA A 203 -6.02 21.43 5.95
C ALA A 203 -4.62 20.85 5.67
N ARG A 204 -4.34 19.65 6.18
CA ARG A 204 -3.08 18.95 5.91
C ARG A 204 -2.95 18.49 4.46
N LEU A 205 -4.04 18.07 3.84
CA LEU A 205 -4.04 17.73 2.42
C LEU A 205 -3.66 18.97 1.58
N VAL A 206 -4.22 20.13 1.91
CA VAL A 206 -3.88 21.41 1.26
C VAL A 206 -2.39 21.73 1.43
N ASP A 207 -1.84 21.57 2.63
CA ASP A 207 -0.40 21.78 2.88
C ASP A 207 0.48 20.81 2.07
N ILE A 208 0.07 19.55 1.96
CA ILE A 208 0.78 18.53 1.17
C ILE A 208 0.73 18.85 -0.33
N GLU A 209 -0.42 19.28 -0.85
CA GLU A 209 -0.59 19.68 -2.26
C GLU A 209 0.21 20.94 -2.59
N ALA A 210 0.32 21.88 -1.65
CA ALA A 210 1.10 23.11 -1.79
C ALA A 210 2.62 22.86 -1.74
N THR A 211 3.06 21.72 -1.22
CA THR A 211 4.48 21.36 -1.16
C THR A 211 5.02 21.11 -2.57
N PRO A 212 6.10 21.78 -3.01
CA PRO A 212 6.64 21.53 -4.35
C PRO A 212 7.21 20.10 -4.43
N ILE A 213 7.08 19.48 -5.60
CA ILE A 213 7.81 18.24 -5.89
C ILE A 213 9.31 18.59 -5.88
N PRO A 214 10.17 17.80 -5.21
CA PRO A 214 11.60 18.08 -5.21
C PRO A 214 12.16 18.14 -6.63
N ASP A 215 12.94 19.17 -6.95
CA ASP A 215 13.51 19.40 -8.30
C ASP A 215 14.38 18.23 -8.79
N ASP A 216 14.97 17.47 -7.86
CA ASP A 216 15.81 16.31 -8.15
C ASP A 216 14.99 15.05 -8.52
N SER A 217 13.66 15.13 -8.45
CA SER A 217 12.77 14.02 -8.77
C SER A 217 12.76 13.76 -10.28
N GLY A 218 13.14 12.56 -10.69
CA GLY A 218 12.94 12.13 -12.07
C GLY A 218 11.45 12.19 -12.47
N PRO A 219 11.13 12.31 -13.78
CA PRO A 219 9.77 12.54 -14.27
C PRO A 219 8.77 11.46 -13.82
N VAL A 220 9.23 10.21 -13.68
CA VAL A 220 8.42 9.08 -13.20
C VAL A 220 8.05 9.24 -11.72
N SER A 221 9.01 9.67 -10.89
CA SER A 221 8.80 9.89 -9.45
C SER A 221 7.87 11.09 -9.20
N ALA A 222 8.09 12.19 -9.93
CA ALA A 222 7.22 13.36 -9.87
C ALA A 222 5.77 13.00 -10.24
N PHE A 223 5.59 12.23 -11.32
CA PHE A 223 4.27 11.74 -11.73
C PHE A 223 3.62 10.85 -10.65
N ALA A 224 4.38 9.94 -10.04
CA ALA A 224 3.88 9.08 -8.97
C ALA A 224 3.40 9.90 -7.75
N ILE A 225 4.16 10.92 -7.34
CA ILE A 225 3.80 11.81 -6.23
C ILE A 225 2.47 12.51 -6.53
N GLU A 226 2.32 13.11 -7.71
CA GLU A 226 1.08 13.78 -8.10
C GLU A 226 -0.11 12.82 -8.19
N LEU A 227 0.12 11.62 -8.74
CA LEU A 227 -0.90 10.60 -8.81
C LEU A 227 -1.41 10.19 -7.42
N TYR A 228 -0.51 10.06 -6.45
CA TYR A 228 -0.87 9.81 -5.04
C TYR A 228 -1.60 10.98 -4.41
N ARG A 229 -1.18 12.23 -4.65
CA ARG A 229 -1.89 13.43 -4.16
C ARG A 229 -3.33 13.45 -4.61
N VAL A 230 -3.54 13.34 -5.92
CA VAL A 230 -4.88 13.41 -6.51
C VAL A 230 -5.74 12.23 -6.08
N ALA A 231 -5.20 11.00 -6.05
CA ALA A 231 -5.95 9.84 -5.57
C ALA A 231 -6.32 9.97 -4.09
N THR A 232 -5.42 10.43 -3.23
CA THR A 232 -5.72 10.65 -1.82
C THR A 232 -6.76 11.75 -1.63
N ARG A 233 -6.73 12.82 -2.44
CA ARG A 233 -7.77 13.84 -2.44
C ARG A 233 -9.13 13.29 -2.85
N ILE A 234 -9.21 12.59 -3.98
CA ILE A 234 -10.46 11.96 -4.45
C ILE A 234 -10.99 11.03 -3.36
N TYR A 235 -10.15 10.12 -2.87
CA TYR A 235 -10.51 9.18 -1.82
C TYR A 235 -11.07 9.92 -0.60
N MET A 236 -10.32 10.87 -0.03
CA MET A 236 -10.68 11.59 1.18
C MET A 236 -11.98 12.39 1.01
N THR A 237 -12.14 13.08 -0.12
CA THR A 237 -13.36 13.81 -0.43
C THR A 237 -14.56 12.86 -0.51
N ARG A 238 -14.45 11.76 -1.27
CA ARG A 238 -15.56 10.81 -1.46
C ARG A 238 -15.99 10.06 -0.21
N VAL A 239 -15.03 9.71 0.65
CA VAL A 239 -15.34 9.03 1.92
C VAL A 239 -15.85 9.99 3.00
N SER A 240 -15.62 11.29 2.84
CA SER A 240 -16.13 12.33 3.75
C SER A 240 -17.45 12.94 3.27
N ASP A 241 -17.81 12.75 1.99
CA ASP A 241 -19.07 13.21 1.42
C ASP A 241 -20.25 12.61 2.20
N SER A 242 -21.12 13.50 2.68
CA SER A 242 -22.36 13.11 3.33
C SER A 242 -23.35 12.61 2.27
N PRO A 243 -24.05 11.48 2.49
CA PRO A 243 -25.10 11.01 1.58
C PRO A 243 -26.25 12.00 1.38
N TRP A 244 -26.34 13.01 2.24
CA TRP A 244 -27.42 13.99 2.30
C TRP A 244 -27.07 15.32 1.63
N ASP A 245 -25.79 15.53 1.31
CA ASP A 245 -25.29 16.75 0.70
C ASP A 245 -24.98 16.54 -0.78
N ALA A 246 -24.90 17.64 -1.54
CA ALA A 246 -24.47 17.55 -2.93
C ALA A 246 -23.03 17.00 -2.99
N PRO A 247 -22.73 16.04 -3.87
CA PRO A 247 -21.39 15.49 -4.00
C PRO A 247 -20.37 16.58 -4.29
N SER A 248 -19.20 16.46 -3.67
CA SER A 248 -18.09 17.37 -3.95
C SER A 248 -17.70 17.30 -5.43
N ILE A 249 -17.57 18.48 -6.06
CA ILE A 249 -17.27 18.61 -7.49
C ILE A 249 -15.76 18.40 -7.68
N LEU A 250 -15.40 17.28 -8.30
CA LEU A 250 -14.03 16.92 -8.66
C LEU A 250 -13.87 16.66 -10.17
N ASP A 251 -14.91 16.96 -10.95
CA ASP A 251 -15.02 16.55 -12.36
C ASP A 251 -13.85 17.09 -13.20
N ASP A 252 -13.47 18.35 -13.03
CA ASP A 252 -12.33 18.95 -13.76
C ASP A 252 -11.01 18.21 -13.49
N VAL A 253 -10.78 17.80 -12.25
CA VAL A 253 -9.55 17.08 -11.84
C VAL A 253 -9.56 15.67 -12.42
N ILE A 254 -10.70 14.99 -12.34
CA ILE A 254 -10.90 13.64 -12.86
C ILE A 254 -10.76 13.63 -14.39
N ASP A 255 -11.40 14.58 -15.08
CA ASP A 255 -11.34 14.69 -16.54
C ASP A 255 -9.93 15.04 -17.03
N ALA A 256 -9.18 15.86 -16.29
CA ALA A 256 -7.77 16.11 -16.61
C ALA A 256 -6.92 14.83 -16.57
N LEU A 257 -7.15 13.95 -15.58
CA LEU A 257 -6.44 12.68 -15.46
C LEU A 257 -6.76 11.74 -16.63
N PHE A 258 -8.05 11.58 -16.95
CA PHE A 258 -8.50 10.74 -18.07
C PHE A 258 -8.10 11.29 -19.43
N ASN A 259 -7.98 12.61 -19.58
CA ASN A 259 -7.54 13.23 -20.83
C ASN A 259 -6.02 13.29 -21.00
N GLY A 260 -5.26 13.21 -19.90
CA GLY A 260 -3.81 13.22 -19.92
C GLY A 260 -3.20 11.85 -19.57
N PRO A 261 -2.66 11.70 -18.36
CA PRO A 261 -1.71 10.63 -18.03
C PRO A 261 -2.28 9.21 -18.15
N VAL A 262 -3.57 9.01 -17.84
CA VAL A 262 -4.19 7.67 -17.90
C VAL A 262 -4.10 7.07 -19.30
N LYS A 263 -4.05 7.88 -20.36
CA LYS A 263 -3.97 7.41 -21.75
C LYS A 263 -2.58 6.93 -22.15
N THR A 264 -1.51 7.32 -21.45
CA THR A 264 -0.13 7.12 -21.92
C THR A 264 0.78 6.42 -20.92
N CYS A 265 0.46 6.42 -19.62
CA CYS A 265 1.34 5.86 -18.59
C CYS A 265 1.14 4.34 -18.37
N THR A 266 2.09 3.74 -17.66
CA THR A 266 1.91 2.53 -16.85
C THR A 266 1.74 2.95 -15.38
N CYS A 267 1.07 2.13 -14.58
CA CYS A 267 0.84 2.46 -13.16
C CYS A 267 1.20 1.29 -12.25
N GLU A 268 2.36 1.38 -11.62
CA GLU A 268 2.80 0.40 -10.60
C GLU A 268 2.16 0.68 -9.22
N HIS A 269 1.34 1.72 -9.09
CA HIS A 269 0.73 2.15 -7.84
C HIS A 269 -0.76 1.79 -7.84
N PHE A 270 -1.09 0.69 -7.16
CA PHE A 270 -2.40 0.08 -7.29
C PHE A 270 -3.49 0.79 -6.48
N PHE A 271 -3.16 1.44 -5.36
CA PHE A 271 -4.12 2.30 -4.66
C PHE A 271 -4.62 3.45 -5.55
N PRO A 272 -3.75 4.30 -6.14
CA PRO A 272 -4.23 5.34 -7.05
C PRO A 272 -5.01 4.80 -8.25
N LEU A 273 -4.59 3.66 -8.81
CA LEU A 273 -5.30 3.01 -9.90
C LEU A 273 -6.74 2.64 -9.50
N LEU A 274 -6.94 2.03 -8.31
CA LEU A 274 -8.27 1.69 -7.81
C LEU A 274 -9.14 2.94 -7.68
N ILE A 275 -8.63 3.99 -7.04
CA ILE A 275 -9.39 5.23 -6.80
C ILE A 275 -9.79 5.89 -8.13
N LEU A 276 -8.89 5.94 -9.11
CA LEU A 276 -9.22 6.44 -10.44
C LEU A 276 -10.26 5.59 -11.15
N ALA A 277 -10.16 4.26 -11.02
CA ALA A 277 -11.11 3.34 -11.62
C ALA A 277 -12.52 3.48 -11.01
N CYS A 278 -12.64 3.77 -9.71
CA CYS A 278 -13.92 4.09 -9.08
C CYS A 278 -14.62 5.30 -9.72
N GLU A 279 -13.86 6.27 -10.22
CA GLU A 279 -14.38 7.48 -10.86
C GLU A 279 -14.65 7.31 -12.37
N ALA A 280 -14.38 6.14 -12.95
CA ALA A 280 -14.65 5.85 -14.36
C ALA A 280 -16.16 5.61 -14.62
N ARG A 281 -16.91 6.69 -14.79
CA ARG A 281 -18.37 6.67 -14.98
C ARG A 281 -18.82 6.45 -16.42
N ARG A 282 -17.93 6.68 -17.38
CA ARG A 282 -18.22 6.58 -18.83
C ARG A 282 -17.42 5.43 -19.46
N ASP A 283 -17.96 4.84 -20.52
CA ASP A 283 -17.32 3.73 -21.23
C ASP A 283 -15.92 4.07 -21.76
N ASP A 284 -15.70 5.31 -22.21
CA ASP A 284 -14.39 5.78 -22.66
C ASP A 284 -13.37 5.84 -21.52
N GLN A 285 -13.80 6.25 -20.31
CA GLN A 285 -12.97 6.24 -19.11
C GLN A 285 -12.66 4.81 -18.65
N ARG A 286 -13.66 3.92 -18.62
CA ARG A 286 -13.47 2.50 -18.28
C ARG A 286 -12.51 1.82 -19.26
N LEU A 287 -12.65 2.07 -20.56
CA LEU A 287 -11.73 1.59 -21.58
C LEU A 287 -10.30 2.12 -21.36
N ALA A 288 -10.15 3.38 -20.93
CA ALA A 288 -8.84 3.94 -20.61
C ALA A 288 -8.18 3.22 -19.42
N ILE A 289 -8.94 2.87 -18.38
CA ILE A 289 -8.46 2.07 -17.24
C ILE A 289 -8.06 0.67 -17.69
N LEU A 290 -8.87 0.00 -18.50
CA LEU A 290 -8.56 -1.35 -19.01
C LEU A 290 -7.27 -1.33 -19.84
N ASN A 291 -7.09 -0.33 -20.70
CA ASN A 291 -5.86 -0.14 -21.46
C ASN A 291 -4.65 0.15 -20.54
N LEU A 292 -4.84 0.92 -19.47
CA LEU A 292 -3.81 1.18 -18.47
C LEU A 292 -3.38 -0.10 -17.73
N ILE A 293 -4.35 -0.94 -17.33
CA ILE A 293 -4.11 -2.25 -16.70
C ILE A 293 -3.32 -3.15 -17.66
N ASP A 294 -3.78 -3.26 -18.90
CA ASP A 294 -3.12 -4.09 -19.93
C ASP A 294 -1.68 -3.63 -20.21
N ARG A 295 -1.43 -2.32 -20.32
CA ARG A 295 -0.06 -1.79 -20.44
C ARG A 295 0.81 -2.12 -19.22
N THR A 296 0.24 -2.02 -18.02
CA THR A 296 0.95 -2.29 -16.77
C THR A 296 1.28 -3.79 -16.66
N GLN A 297 0.33 -4.68 -16.94
CA GLN A 297 0.51 -6.13 -16.82
C GLN A 297 1.54 -6.72 -17.79
N ARG A 298 1.85 -6.03 -18.89
CA ARG A 298 2.91 -6.47 -19.83
C ARG A 298 4.30 -6.48 -19.20
N ASP A 299 4.52 -5.70 -18.14
CA ASP A 299 5.77 -5.77 -17.39
C ASP A 299 5.72 -6.93 -16.39
N ALA A 300 6.37 -8.05 -16.73
CA ALA A 300 6.43 -9.24 -15.89
C ALA A 300 7.10 -9.02 -14.52
N ARG A 301 7.74 -7.85 -14.32
CA ARG A 301 8.36 -7.43 -13.06
C ARG A 301 7.35 -6.87 -12.07
N ILE A 302 6.18 -6.47 -12.55
CA ILE A 302 5.11 -5.92 -11.72
C ILE A 302 4.40 -7.07 -11.03
N ARG A 303 4.11 -6.85 -9.74
CA ARG A 303 3.30 -7.76 -8.92
C ARG A 303 1.93 -8.03 -9.53
N SER A 304 1.30 -9.13 -9.12
CA SER A 304 0.02 -9.52 -9.72
C SER A 304 -1.04 -8.43 -9.53
N ILE A 305 -1.52 -7.88 -10.64
CA ILE A 305 -2.61 -6.88 -10.67
C ILE A 305 -4.00 -7.52 -10.54
N LYS A 306 -4.10 -8.85 -10.63
CA LYS A 306 -5.36 -9.59 -10.72
C LYS A 306 -6.37 -9.19 -9.64
N GLY A 307 -5.98 -9.19 -8.38
CA GLY A 307 -6.90 -8.85 -7.28
C GLY A 307 -7.42 -7.40 -7.34
N VAL A 308 -6.61 -6.48 -7.88
CA VAL A 308 -7.01 -5.08 -8.11
C VAL A 308 -7.99 -5.00 -9.28
N THR A 309 -7.72 -5.72 -10.36
CA THR A 309 -8.62 -5.82 -11.52
C THR A 309 -9.96 -6.43 -11.14
N ASP A 310 -9.97 -7.50 -10.35
CA ASP A 310 -11.18 -8.15 -9.86
C ASP A 310 -12.00 -7.18 -8.99
N ALA A 311 -11.34 -6.40 -8.12
CA ALA A 311 -11.98 -5.36 -7.33
C ALA A 311 -12.60 -4.25 -8.19
N ILE A 312 -11.88 -3.77 -9.21
CA ILE A 312 -12.37 -2.75 -10.15
C ILE A 312 -13.60 -3.24 -10.89
N HIS A 313 -13.58 -4.46 -11.43
CA HIS A 313 -14.72 -5.03 -12.13
C HIS A 313 -15.95 -5.18 -11.21
N ALA A 314 -15.75 -5.66 -9.98
CA ALA A 314 -16.84 -5.78 -9.02
C ALA A 314 -17.46 -4.41 -8.66
N ILE A 315 -16.63 -3.37 -8.54
CA ILE A 315 -17.06 -1.98 -8.34
C ILE A 315 -17.92 -1.50 -9.51
N TRP A 316 -17.46 -1.67 -10.75
CA TRP A 316 -18.23 -1.25 -11.92
C TRP A 316 -19.56 -1.99 -12.07
N VAL A 317 -19.56 -3.32 -11.84
CA VAL A 317 -20.80 -4.10 -11.81
C VAL A 317 -21.76 -3.56 -10.74
N HIS A 318 -21.24 -3.24 -9.54
CA HIS A 318 -22.07 -2.69 -8.48
C HIS A 318 -22.63 -1.30 -8.81
N GLN A 319 -21.83 -0.44 -9.45
CA GLN A 319 -22.28 0.87 -9.94
C GLN A 319 -23.37 0.72 -11.00
N ASP A 320 -23.19 -0.18 -11.98
CA ASP A 320 -24.15 -0.40 -13.07
C ASP A 320 -25.49 -0.92 -12.55
N LEU A 321 -25.47 -1.78 -11.53
CA LEU A 321 -26.68 -2.26 -10.85
C LEU A 321 -27.48 -1.15 -10.16
N HIS A 322 -26.84 -0.04 -9.79
CA HIS A 322 -27.48 1.09 -9.10
C HIS A 322 -27.59 2.34 -10.00
N ALA A 323 -27.32 2.23 -11.30
CA ALA A 323 -27.33 3.37 -12.21
C ALA A 323 -28.71 4.06 -12.29
N ASP A 324 -29.79 3.29 -12.14
CA ASP A 324 -31.18 3.78 -12.19
C ASP A 324 -31.83 3.87 -10.79
N SER A 325 -31.06 3.69 -9.72
CA SER A 325 -31.56 3.65 -8.35
C SER A 325 -31.47 5.03 -7.69
N ASP A 326 -32.54 5.45 -6.99
CA ASP A 326 -32.53 6.64 -6.13
C ASP A 326 -31.62 6.48 -4.88
N VAL A 327 -31.09 5.28 -4.64
CA VAL A 327 -30.18 4.99 -3.53
C VAL A 327 -28.75 5.37 -3.90
N LEU A 328 -28.22 6.42 -3.27
CA LEU A 328 -26.81 6.80 -3.36
C LEU A 328 -25.93 5.67 -2.80
N VAL A 329 -25.10 5.07 -3.65
CA VAL A 329 -24.08 4.12 -3.19
C VAL A 329 -22.99 4.89 -2.46
N ASN A 330 -22.85 4.63 -1.17
CA ASN A 330 -21.77 5.18 -0.36
C ASN A 330 -20.42 4.67 -0.86
N TYR A 331 -19.42 5.55 -0.96
CA TYR A 331 -18.08 5.20 -1.44
C TYR A 331 -17.40 4.12 -0.57
N LEU A 332 -17.65 4.10 0.75
CA LEU A 332 -17.14 3.04 1.63
C LEU A 332 -17.75 1.67 1.31
N ASP A 333 -19.05 1.64 0.99
CA ASP A 333 -19.74 0.41 0.60
C ASP A 333 -19.21 -0.08 -0.75
N LEU A 334 -18.95 0.84 -1.68
CA LEU A 334 -18.39 0.54 -2.99
C LEU A 334 -17.01 -0.11 -2.89
N LEU A 335 -16.10 0.50 -2.12
CA LEU A 335 -14.77 -0.07 -1.86
C LEU A 335 -14.87 -1.41 -1.14
N SER A 336 -15.82 -1.54 -0.20
CA SER A 336 -16.08 -2.79 0.51
C SER A 336 -16.48 -3.92 -0.42
N VAL A 337 -17.40 -3.65 -1.35
CA VAL A 337 -17.86 -4.61 -2.36
C VAL A 337 -16.72 -5.01 -3.29
N GLY A 338 -15.97 -4.03 -3.79
CA GLY A 338 -14.84 -4.26 -4.69
C GLY A 338 -13.76 -5.12 -4.06
N ILE A 339 -13.22 -4.66 -2.93
CA ILE A 339 -12.09 -5.32 -2.26
C ILE A 339 -12.50 -6.70 -1.75
N SER A 340 -13.74 -6.87 -1.31
CA SER A 340 -14.27 -8.18 -0.91
C SER A 340 -14.58 -9.11 -2.09
N ALA A 341 -14.54 -8.67 -3.35
CA ALA A 341 -14.77 -9.60 -4.47
C ALA A 341 -13.68 -10.67 -4.60
N SER A 342 -12.49 -10.40 -4.06
CA SER A 342 -11.37 -11.36 -4.04
C SER A 342 -11.45 -12.28 -2.82
N SER A 343 -11.22 -13.58 -3.06
CA SER A 343 -11.14 -14.61 -2.00
C SER A 343 -9.96 -14.38 -1.03
N THR A 344 -8.90 -13.76 -1.52
CA THR A 344 -7.75 -13.29 -0.74
C THR A 344 -7.70 -11.78 -0.76
N ILE A 345 -7.20 -11.19 0.31
CA ILE A 345 -7.01 -9.74 0.37
C ILE A 345 -6.03 -9.25 -0.72
N PRO A 346 -6.45 -8.31 -1.58
CA PRO A 346 -5.58 -7.77 -2.63
C PRO A 346 -4.49 -6.89 -2.01
N SER A 347 -3.30 -6.89 -2.62
CA SER A 347 -2.23 -5.98 -2.23
C SER A 347 -2.29 -4.72 -3.09
N PHE A 348 -2.56 -3.56 -2.47
CA PHE A 348 -2.51 -2.26 -3.14
C PHE A 348 -1.15 -1.56 -3.02
N ALA A 349 -0.25 -2.14 -2.21
CA ALA A 349 1.15 -1.76 -2.05
C ALA A 349 1.94 -2.24 -3.25
#